data_AF-A0AAW8F0R4-F1
#
_entry.id   AF-A0AAW8F0R4-F1
#
_cell.length_a   1.000
_cell.length_b   1.000
_cell.length_c   1.000
_cell.angle_alpha   90.00
_cell.angle_beta   90.00
_cell.angle_gamma   90.00
#
_symmetry.space_group_name_H-M   'P 1'
#
loop_
_entity.id
_entity.type
_entity.pdbx_description
1 polymer ?
#
loop_
_entity_poly.entity_id
_entity_poly.type
_entity_poly.pdbx_seq_one_letter_code
_entity_poly.pdbx_strand_id
1 'polypeptide(L)'
;MTATRQRLARRAITALLVGLICALPLTGCFVIPLIDDRSPFDDPFGTSTTDVANALPVVQEALELVDTQDGLWRYEVLRGQGNCEGACDLHVEVRVVPSGILSAYPEVDLESDPSLIIVPEQVLRDVLVAVVPAAEQQRVDVRVVPGNGDAGSSDLGDAADALFGPLPTDGLSEEAFEVDVNHSDEVSVNANTRDQQNVLEAMGLA
;
A
#
# COMPACT_ATOMS: atom_id res chain seq x y z
N MET A 1 -8.97 57.24 38.86
CA MET A 1 -8.81 55.78 39.06
C MET A 1 -9.15 55.01 37.78
N THR A 2 -8.48 55.30 36.65
CA THR A 2 -8.89 54.77 35.32
C THR A 2 -7.76 54.10 34.54
N ALA A 3 -6.49 54.42 34.81
CA ALA A 3 -5.34 53.86 34.09
C ALA A 3 -5.04 52.38 34.44
N THR A 4 -5.34 51.94 35.66
CA THR A 4 -5.02 50.58 36.14
C THR A 4 -5.94 49.51 35.54
N ARG A 5 -7.22 49.85 35.32
CA ARG A 5 -8.22 48.93 34.72
C ARG A 5 -7.95 48.66 33.25
N GLN A 6 -7.48 49.66 32.49
CA GLN A 6 -7.14 49.48 31.07
C GLN A 6 -5.90 48.59 30.86
N ARG A 7 -4.91 48.64 31.77
CA ARG A 7 -3.73 47.75 31.69
C ARG A 7 -4.06 46.30 32.05
N LEU A 8 -4.96 46.08 33.01
CA LEU A 8 -5.45 44.75 33.37
C LEU A 8 -6.31 44.13 32.26
N ALA A 9 -7.20 44.91 31.64
CA ALA A 9 -8.00 44.44 30.51
C ALA A 9 -7.13 44.08 29.30
N ARG A 10 -6.11 44.89 28.98
CA ARG A 10 -5.16 44.56 27.91
C ARG A 10 -4.37 43.29 28.21
N ARG A 11 -3.87 43.12 29.43
CA ARG A 11 -3.13 41.90 29.83
C ARG A 11 -4.00 40.64 29.83
N ALA A 12 -5.28 40.75 30.19
CA ALA A 12 -6.22 39.63 30.14
C ALA A 12 -6.50 39.20 28.69
N ILE A 13 -6.64 40.15 27.75
CA ILE A 13 -6.84 39.86 26.33
C ILE A 13 -5.59 39.20 25.72
N THR A 14 -4.39 39.66 26.07
CA THR A 14 -3.14 39.05 25.57
C THR A 14 -2.93 37.64 26.15
N ALA A 15 -3.25 37.42 27.43
CA ALA A 15 -3.19 36.10 28.04
C ALA A 15 -4.21 35.12 27.43
N LEU A 16 -5.40 35.60 27.05
CA LEU A 16 -6.42 34.80 26.38
C LEU A 16 -6.02 34.46 24.94
N LEU A 17 -5.39 35.39 24.21
CA LEU A 17 -4.87 35.16 22.87
C LEU A 17 -3.67 34.21 22.86
N VAL A 18 -2.73 34.36 23.80
CA VAL A 18 -1.59 33.43 23.94
C VAL A 18 -2.07 32.06 24.40
N GLY A 19 -3.06 31.99 25.29
CA GLY A 19 -3.69 30.73 25.69
C GLY A 19 -4.40 30.03 24.52
N LEU A 20 -5.09 30.77 23.65
CA LEU A 20 -5.73 30.22 22.45
C LEU A 20 -4.69 29.74 21.42
N ILE A 21 -3.62 30.51 21.19
CA ILE A 21 -2.55 30.16 20.24
C ILE A 21 -1.70 28.99 20.74
N CYS A 22 -1.50 28.86 22.06
CA CYS A 22 -0.80 27.72 22.66
C CYS A 22 -1.70 26.48 22.85
N ALA A 23 -3.03 26.62 22.83
CA ALA A 23 -3.96 25.50 22.82
C ALA A 23 -4.13 24.88 21.41
N LEU A 24 -4.01 25.68 20.35
CA LEU A 24 -4.09 25.21 18.96
C LEU A 24 -3.08 24.09 18.61
N PRO A 25 -1.81 24.10 19.04
CA PRO A 25 -0.89 22.98 18.78
C PRO A 25 -1.16 21.75 19.66
N LEU A 26 -1.85 21.90 20.79
CA LEU A 26 -2.24 20.76 21.66
C LEU A 26 -3.59 20.13 21.24
N THR A 27 -4.39 20.85 20.46
CA THR A 27 -5.54 20.31 19.72
C THR A 27 -5.20 19.91 18.28
N GLY A 28 -3.99 20.26 17.80
CA GLY A 28 -3.52 19.99 16.44
C GLY A 28 -3.35 18.51 16.09
N CYS A 29 -3.38 17.61 17.10
CA CYS A 29 -3.41 16.16 16.87
C CYS A 29 -4.83 15.57 16.76
N PHE A 30 -5.91 16.38 16.85
CA PHE A 30 -7.29 15.87 16.85
C PHE A 30 -8.30 16.71 16.04
N VAL A 31 -7.87 17.78 15.35
CA VAL A 31 -8.76 18.70 14.61
C VAL A 31 -8.46 18.70 13.10
N ILE A 32 -8.26 17.53 12.51
CA ILE A 32 -8.46 17.23 11.08
C ILE A 32 -8.88 15.76 11.08
N PRO A 33 -10.19 15.40 10.97
CA PRO A 33 -10.96 15.45 9.72
C PRO A 33 -12.50 15.57 9.93
N LEU A 34 -13.11 16.73 9.66
CA LEU A 34 -14.58 16.85 9.57
C LEU A 34 -15.06 17.52 8.29
N ILE A 35 -14.12 17.92 7.42
CA ILE A 35 -14.45 18.62 6.18
C ILE A 35 -14.47 17.65 4.98
N ASP A 36 -13.70 16.54 5.06
CA ASP A 36 -13.56 15.55 3.97
C ASP A 36 -13.94 14.10 4.36
N ASP A 37 -14.68 13.88 5.47
CA ASP A 37 -15.11 12.54 5.95
C ASP A 37 -13.99 11.48 6.12
N ARG A 38 -12.73 11.90 6.16
CA ARG A 38 -11.57 11.02 6.38
C ARG A 38 -11.51 10.52 7.83
N SER A 39 -10.84 9.40 8.07
CA SER A 39 -10.61 8.88 9.43
C SER A 39 -9.60 9.76 10.17
N PRO A 40 -9.74 9.98 11.50
CA PRO A 40 -8.73 10.70 12.31
C PRO A 40 -7.37 9.98 12.39
N PHE A 41 -7.27 8.77 11.84
CA PHE A 41 -6.05 7.99 11.74
C PHE A 41 -5.44 8.00 10.32
N ASP A 42 -6.08 8.66 9.36
CA ASP A 42 -5.55 8.81 8.01
C ASP A 42 -4.42 9.85 7.97
N ASP A 43 -3.46 9.65 7.07
CA ASP A 43 -2.49 10.69 6.76
C ASP A 43 -3.21 11.87 6.06
N PRO A 44 -3.13 13.11 6.58
CA PRO A 44 -3.73 14.28 5.95
C PRO A 44 -3.25 14.54 4.52
N PHE A 45 -2.04 14.06 4.18
CA PHE A 45 -1.44 14.20 2.85
C PHE A 45 -1.28 12.88 2.12
N GLY A 46 -1.72 11.77 2.71
CA GLY A 46 -1.63 10.41 2.19
C GLY A 46 -3.00 9.82 1.84
N THR A 47 -3.01 8.51 1.61
CA THR A 47 -4.20 7.75 1.17
C THR A 47 -5.12 7.56 2.36
N SER A 48 -6.42 7.80 2.18
CA SER A 48 -7.40 7.63 3.27
C SER A 48 -8.00 6.22 3.26
N THR A 49 -8.58 5.80 4.40
CA THR A 49 -9.35 4.55 4.46
C THR A 49 -10.47 4.48 3.42
N THR A 50 -11.08 5.63 3.12
CA THR A 50 -12.18 5.75 2.16
C THR A 50 -11.67 5.59 0.73
N ASP A 51 -10.52 6.18 0.40
CA ASP A 51 -9.88 6.03 -0.91
C ASP A 51 -9.58 4.54 -1.18
N VAL A 52 -8.96 3.84 -0.21
CA VAL A 52 -8.73 2.39 -0.34
C VAL A 52 -10.03 1.63 -0.49
N ALA A 53 -11.04 1.88 0.36
CA ALA A 53 -12.32 1.17 0.31
C ALA A 53 -13.03 1.31 -1.05
N ASN A 54 -12.92 2.48 -1.69
CA ASN A 54 -13.46 2.72 -3.03
C ASN A 54 -12.63 2.04 -4.12
N ALA A 55 -11.31 1.92 -3.94
CA ALA A 55 -10.41 1.30 -4.91
C ALA A 55 -10.48 -0.23 -4.91
N LEU A 56 -10.71 -0.87 -3.75
CA LEU A 56 -10.77 -2.34 -3.63
C LEU A 56 -11.66 -3.02 -4.69
N PRO A 57 -12.93 -2.65 -4.91
CA PRO A 57 -13.77 -3.31 -5.91
C PRO A 57 -13.27 -3.12 -7.34
N VAL A 58 -12.68 -1.96 -7.66
CA VAL A 58 -12.15 -1.66 -9.01
C VAL A 58 -10.91 -2.50 -9.30
N VAL A 59 -10.01 -2.61 -8.33
CA VAL A 59 -8.81 -3.46 -8.45
C VAL A 59 -9.20 -4.94 -8.50
N GLN A 60 -10.19 -5.36 -7.70
CA GLN A 60 -10.71 -6.73 -7.73
C GLN A 60 -11.30 -7.07 -9.10
N GLU A 61 -12.10 -6.18 -9.70
CA GLU A 61 -12.67 -6.37 -11.05
C GLU A 61 -11.57 -6.48 -12.11
N ALA A 62 -10.50 -5.68 -12.01
CA ALA A 62 -9.37 -5.77 -12.92
C ALA A 62 -8.68 -7.15 -12.88
N LEU A 63 -8.58 -7.75 -11.69
CA LEU A 63 -7.96 -9.07 -11.50
C LEU A 63 -8.84 -10.25 -11.93
N GLU A 64 -10.16 -10.07 -12.07
CA GLU A 64 -11.06 -11.12 -12.56
C GLU A 64 -10.77 -11.55 -14.00
N LEU A 65 -10.08 -10.70 -14.76
CA LEU A 65 -9.68 -10.96 -16.15
C LEU A 65 -8.27 -11.55 -16.27
N VAL A 66 -7.52 -11.63 -15.17
CA VAL A 66 -6.16 -12.19 -15.17
C VAL A 66 -6.24 -13.72 -15.21
N ASP A 67 -5.42 -14.32 -16.08
CA ASP A 67 -5.33 -15.77 -16.20
C ASP A 67 -4.77 -16.39 -14.91
N THR A 68 -5.55 -17.25 -14.28
CA THR A 68 -5.15 -17.98 -13.07
C THR A 68 -4.22 -19.17 -13.35
N GLN A 69 -3.84 -19.37 -14.62
CA GLN A 69 -3.09 -20.52 -15.13
C GLN A 69 -3.74 -21.84 -14.71
N ASP A 70 -4.95 -22.08 -15.22
CA ASP A 70 -5.75 -23.25 -14.90
C ASP A 70 -6.06 -23.40 -13.39
N GLY A 71 -6.17 -22.27 -12.67
CA GLY A 71 -6.47 -22.24 -11.25
C GLY A 71 -5.28 -22.49 -10.32
N LEU A 72 -4.04 -22.44 -10.85
CA LEU A 72 -2.80 -22.52 -10.06
C LEU A 72 -2.59 -21.30 -9.15
N TRP A 73 -3.22 -20.18 -9.48
CA TRP A 73 -3.10 -18.93 -8.77
C TRP A 73 -4.46 -18.33 -8.45
N ARG A 74 -4.53 -17.66 -7.32
CA ARG A 74 -5.69 -16.87 -6.89
C ARG A 74 -5.19 -15.53 -6.39
N TYR A 75 -5.93 -14.47 -6.70
CA TYR A 75 -5.58 -13.12 -6.30
C TYR A 75 -6.51 -12.65 -5.19
N GLU A 76 -5.94 -12.16 -4.10
CA GLU A 76 -6.71 -11.53 -3.02
C GLU A 76 -6.44 -10.04 -2.99
N VAL A 77 -7.51 -9.24 -3.02
CA VAL A 77 -7.41 -7.79 -2.87
C VAL A 77 -7.88 -7.41 -1.47
N LEU A 78 -6.97 -6.81 -0.71
CA LEU A 78 -7.18 -6.46 0.68
C LEU A 78 -6.72 -5.02 0.93
N ARG A 79 -7.15 -4.46 2.06
CA ARG A 79 -6.58 -3.22 2.54
C ARG A 79 -5.19 -3.51 3.14
N GLY A 80 -4.16 -2.94 2.54
CA GLY A 80 -2.81 -2.92 3.10
C GLY A 80 -2.62 -1.71 4.02
N GLN A 81 -1.73 -1.87 5.00
CA GLN A 81 -1.29 -0.78 5.86
C GLN A 81 0.17 -0.97 6.28
N GLY A 82 1.01 0.04 6.05
CA GLY A 82 2.35 0.16 6.63
C GLY A 82 2.31 0.89 7.99
N ASN A 83 3.39 0.69 8.76
CA ASN A 83 3.79 1.36 10.01
C ASN A 83 2.69 1.93 10.95
N CYS A 84 2.57 1.36 12.16
CA CYS A 84 1.77 1.91 13.27
C CYS A 84 2.45 3.07 14.02
N GLU A 85 3.65 3.48 13.62
CA GLU A 85 4.46 4.54 14.25
C GLU A 85 4.68 5.69 13.26
N GLY A 86 3.61 6.42 12.92
CA GLY A 86 3.68 7.54 11.99
C GLY A 86 2.38 7.80 11.24
N ALA A 87 2.48 8.50 10.11
CA ALA A 87 1.40 8.57 9.13
C ALA A 87 1.15 7.16 8.57
N CYS A 88 -0.12 6.71 8.58
CA CYS A 88 -0.47 5.38 8.06
C CYS A 88 -0.21 5.33 6.55
N ASP A 89 0.71 4.46 6.13
CA ASP A 89 0.90 4.10 4.72
C ASP A 89 -0.25 3.17 4.28
N LEU A 90 -1.38 3.76 3.84
CA LEU A 90 -2.53 3.00 3.35
C LEU A 90 -2.44 2.77 1.84
N HIS A 91 -2.67 1.53 1.43
CA HIS A 91 -2.63 1.11 0.04
C HIS A 91 -3.60 -0.04 -0.23
N VAL A 92 -3.81 -0.36 -1.50
CA VAL A 92 -4.43 -1.62 -1.90
C VAL A 92 -3.34 -2.70 -1.90
N GLU A 93 -3.53 -3.77 -1.14
CA GLU A 93 -2.64 -4.93 -1.14
C GLU A 93 -3.22 -6.02 -2.04
N VAL A 94 -2.42 -6.52 -2.97
CA VAL A 94 -2.77 -7.61 -3.87
C VAL A 94 -1.88 -8.79 -3.55
N ARG A 95 -2.46 -9.87 -3.01
CA ARG A 95 -1.72 -11.09 -2.71
C ARG A 95 -1.80 -12.06 -3.87
N VAL A 96 -0.65 -12.56 -4.32
CA VAL A 96 -0.57 -13.67 -5.27
C VAL A 96 -0.57 -14.98 -4.48
N VAL A 97 -1.72 -15.63 -4.37
CA VAL A 97 -1.89 -16.82 -3.53
C VAL A 97 -1.80 -18.07 -4.38
N PRO A 98 -0.95 -19.05 -4.04
CA PRO A 98 -0.98 -20.32 -4.72
C PRO A 98 -2.29 -21.05 -4.42
N SER A 99 -2.87 -21.66 -5.45
CA SER A 99 -4.11 -22.41 -5.36
C SER A 99 -4.00 -23.65 -6.21
N GLY A 100 -4.45 -24.82 -5.75
CA GLY A 100 -4.50 -25.98 -6.62
C GLY A 100 -3.14 -26.57 -7.05
N ILE A 101 -2.01 -26.00 -6.60
CA ILE A 101 -0.66 -26.52 -6.86
C ILE A 101 -0.51 -27.94 -6.30
N LEU A 102 -1.02 -28.19 -5.09
CA LEU A 102 -1.02 -29.54 -4.51
C LEU A 102 -1.79 -30.56 -5.36
N SER A 103 -2.85 -30.11 -6.05
CA SER A 103 -3.65 -30.97 -6.91
C SER A 103 -3.01 -31.19 -8.29
N ALA A 104 -2.34 -30.18 -8.82
CA ALA A 104 -1.65 -30.25 -10.11
C ALA A 104 -0.31 -31.00 -10.02
N TYR A 105 0.37 -30.94 -8.88
CA TYR A 105 1.69 -31.50 -8.65
C TYR A 105 1.75 -32.32 -7.35
N PRO A 106 1.08 -33.49 -7.30
CA PRO A 106 0.98 -34.30 -6.08
C PRO A 106 2.30 -34.91 -5.61
N GLU A 107 3.33 -34.88 -6.46
CA GLU A 107 4.67 -35.44 -6.22
C GLU A 107 5.61 -34.44 -5.50
N VAL A 108 5.22 -33.16 -5.40
CA VAL A 108 6.03 -32.12 -4.74
C VAL A 108 5.82 -32.22 -3.24
N ASP A 109 6.86 -32.65 -2.52
CA ASP A 109 6.87 -32.69 -1.07
C ASP A 109 7.13 -31.27 -0.51
N LEU A 110 6.05 -30.51 -0.32
CA LEU A 110 6.09 -29.18 0.27
C LEU A 110 6.22 -29.23 1.81
N GLU A 111 6.11 -30.41 2.45
CA GLU A 111 6.33 -30.52 3.90
C GLU A 111 7.82 -30.39 4.27
N SER A 112 8.72 -30.74 3.34
CA SER A 112 10.17 -30.66 3.56
C SER A 112 10.81 -29.35 3.06
N ASP A 113 10.13 -28.60 2.20
CA ASP A 113 10.53 -27.24 1.79
C ASP A 113 9.33 -26.36 1.42
N PRO A 114 8.71 -25.66 2.38
CA PRO A 114 7.54 -24.81 2.13
C PRO A 114 7.88 -23.50 1.40
N SER A 115 9.15 -23.26 1.02
CA SER A 115 9.64 -21.97 0.53
C SER A 115 9.72 -21.82 -1.00
N LEU A 116 9.22 -22.79 -1.79
CA LEU A 116 9.54 -22.87 -3.22
C LEU A 116 8.36 -22.75 -4.17
N ILE A 117 7.28 -22.05 -3.79
CA ILE A 117 6.22 -21.76 -4.75
C ILE A 117 6.55 -20.48 -5.50
N ILE A 118 7.42 -20.63 -6.50
CA ILE A 118 7.90 -19.53 -7.32
C ILE A 118 6.78 -19.05 -8.21
N VAL A 119 6.44 -17.76 -8.10
CA VAL A 119 5.51 -17.10 -9.02
C VAL A 119 6.19 -16.94 -10.38
N PRO A 120 5.57 -17.38 -11.48
CA PRO A 120 6.11 -17.14 -12.81
C PRO A 120 6.15 -15.64 -13.14
N GLU A 121 7.17 -15.20 -13.88
CA GLU A 121 7.29 -13.82 -14.39
C GLU A 121 5.97 -13.32 -15.01
N GLN A 122 5.34 -14.16 -15.84
CA GLN A 122 4.10 -13.83 -16.53
C GLN A 122 2.94 -13.55 -15.56
N VAL A 123 2.85 -14.29 -14.44
CA VAL A 123 1.79 -14.07 -13.44
C VAL A 123 1.96 -12.70 -12.78
N LEU A 124 3.18 -12.37 -12.35
CA LEU A 124 3.46 -11.05 -11.76
C LEU A 124 3.22 -9.92 -12.79
N ARG A 125 3.65 -10.12 -14.03
CA ARG A 125 3.43 -9.17 -15.14
C ARG A 125 1.95 -8.91 -15.35
N ASP A 126 1.14 -9.95 -15.50
CA ASP A 126 -0.29 -9.82 -15.78
C ASP A 126 -1.04 -9.18 -14.62
N VAL A 127 -0.67 -9.52 -13.38
CA VAL A 127 -1.19 -8.85 -12.17
C VAL A 127 -0.87 -7.35 -12.22
N LEU A 128 0.40 -6.97 -12.42
CA LEU A 128 0.81 -5.56 -12.47
C LEU A 128 0.10 -4.79 -13.60
N VAL A 129 0.05 -5.36 -14.80
CA VAL A 129 -0.63 -4.77 -15.97
C VAL A 129 -2.13 -4.57 -15.72
N ALA A 130 -2.77 -5.46 -14.96
CA ALA A 130 -4.17 -5.32 -14.61
C ALA A 130 -4.41 -4.27 -13.50
N VAL A 131 -3.63 -4.32 -12.41
CA VAL A 131 -3.94 -3.54 -11.20
C VAL A 131 -3.43 -2.11 -11.26
N VAL A 132 -2.29 -1.85 -11.91
CA VAL A 132 -1.69 -0.50 -11.93
C VAL A 132 -2.61 0.53 -12.61
N PRO A 133 -3.20 0.28 -13.80
CA PRO A 133 -4.12 1.24 -14.41
C PRO A 133 -5.41 1.45 -13.61
N ALA A 134 -5.88 0.41 -12.92
CA ALA A 134 -7.05 0.51 -12.05
C ALA A 134 -6.74 1.39 -10.82
N ALA A 135 -5.56 1.22 -10.23
CA ALA A 135 -5.09 1.97 -9.07
C ALA A 135 -4.82 3.46 -9.42
N GLU A 136 -4.23 3.75 -10.59
CA GLU A 136 -4.04 5.13 -11.08
C GLU A 136 -5.36 5.88 -11.25
N GLN A 137 -6.41 5.21 -11.76
CA GLN A 137 -7.75 5.80 -11.88
C GLN A 137 -8.35 6.20 -10.54
N GLN A 138 -8.02 5.44 -9.48
CA GLN A 138 -8.50 5.69 -8.13
C GLN A 138 -7.55 6.58 -7.31
N ARG A 139 -6.34 6.83 -7.81
CA ARG A 139 -5.27 7.56 -7.11
C ARG A 139 -4.96 6.96 -5.75
N VAL A 140 -4.77 5.65 -5.73
CA VAL A 140 -4.37 4.88 -4.54
C VAL A 140 -3.17 4.04 -4.93
N ASP A 141 -2.15 3.95 -4.08
CA ASP A 141 -1.00 3.08 -4.32
C ASP A 141 -1.41 1.61 -4.22
N VAL A 142 -0.74 0.75 -4.99
CA VAL A 142 -0.98 -0.69 -4.98
C VAL A 142 0.31 -1.45 -4.70
N ARG A 143 0.24 -2.40 -3.77
CA ARG A 143 1.37 -3.27 -3.41
C ARG A 143 1.02 -4.71 -3.72
N VAL A 144 1.80 -5.32 -4.61
CA VAL A 144 1.73 -6.76 -4.90
C VAL A 144 2.68 -7.48 -3.94
N VAL A 145 2.15 -8.44 -3.19
CA VAL A 145 2.88 -9.17 -2.14
C VAL A 145 2.69 -10.68 -2.30
N PRO A 146 3.59 -11.51 -1.74
CA PRO A 146 3.38 -12.94 -1.67
C PRO A 146 2.13 -13.29 -0.85
N GLY A 147 1.41 -14.31 -1.30
CA GLY A 147 0.23 -14.85 -0.65
C GLY A 147 0.49 -16.21 -0.02
N ASN A 148 -0.23 -16.51 1.07
CA ASN A 148 -0.20 -17.81 1.72
C ASN A 148 -1.42 -18.65 1.28
N GLY A 149 -1.17 -19.77 0.64
CA GLY A 149 -2.18 -20.68 0.09
C GLY A 149 -2.23 -22.03 0.79
N ASP A 150 -2.94 -22.96 0.15
CA ASP A 150 -3.03 -24.37 0.57
C ASP A 150 -1.67 -25.09 0.50
N ALA A 151 -0.84 -24.66 -0.45
CA ALA A 151 0.46 -25.24 -0.74
C ALA A 151 1.63 -24.59 0.03
N GLY A 152 1.45 -23.38 0.59
CA GLY A 152 2.52 -22.61 1.24
C GLY A 152 2.50 -21.13 0.87
N SER A 153 3.58 -20.42 1.18
CA SER A 153 3.78 -19.03 0.74
C SER A 153 4.30 -19.02 -0.70
N SER A 154 3.79 -18.12 -1.53
CA SER A 154 4.39 -17.83 -2.83
C SER A 154 5.68 -17.03 -2.67
N ASP A 155 6.56 -17.09 -3.66
CA ASP A 155 7.75 -16.26 -3.76
C ASP A 155 7.71 -15.42 -5.06
N LEU A 156 7.87 -14.10 -4.92
CA LEU A 156 7.91 -13.15 -6.03
C LEU A 156 9.33 -12.84 -6.51
N GLY A 157 10.39 -13.30 -5.84
CA GLY A 157 11.78 -12.91 -6.09
C GLY A 157 12.21 -13.13 -7.53
N ASP A 158 12.13 -14.37 -8.03
CA ASP A 158 12.52 -14.71 -9.40
C ASP A 158 11.70 -13.95 -10.46
N ALA A 159 10.40 -13.73 -10.20
CA ALA A 159 9.53 -12.97 -11.09
C ALA A 159 9.94 -11.49 -11.13
N ALA A 160 10.22 -10.90 -9.98
CA ALA A 160 10.64 -9.51 -9.87
C ALA A 160 12.02 -9.31 -10.49
N ASP A 161 12.98 -10.20 -10.24
CA ASP A 161 14.30 -10.20 -10.87
C ASP A 161 14.20 -10.29 -12.41
N ALA A 162 13.29 -11.12 -12.92
CA ALA A 162 13.06 -11.24 -14.36
C ALA A 162 12.45 -9.98 -14.98
N LEU A 163 11.54 -9.30 -14.27
CA LEU A 163 10.88 -8.09 -14.76
C LEU A 163 11.75 -6.83 -14.64
N PHE A 164 12.45 -6.66 -13.53
CA PHE A 164 13.13 -5.42 -13.17
C PHE A 164 14.66 -5.53 -13.23
N GLY A 165 15.18 -6.73 -13.48
CA GLY A 165 16.60 -7.05 -13.37
C GLY A 165 17.02 -7.38 -11.94
N PRO A 166 18.30 -7.77 -11.73
CA PRO A 166 18.78 -8.22 -10.43
C PRO A 166 18.54 -7.18 -9.32
N LEU A 167 17.81 -7.58 -8.29
CA LEU A 167 17.46 -6.69 -7.18
C LEU A 167 18.66 -6.46 -6.24
N PRO A 168 18.94 -5.20 -5.86
CA PRO A 168 19.84 -4.90 -4.75
C PRO A 168 19.33 -5.50 -3.42
N THR A 169 20.22 -5.62 -2.43
CA THR A 169 19.86 -6.18 -1.10
C THR A 169 18.73 -5.44 -0.40
N ASP A 170 18.63 -4.13 -0.59
CA ASP A 170 17.57 -3.29 -0.02
C ASP A 170 16.43 -3.04 -1.03
N GLY A 171 16.39 -3.80 -2.13
CA GLY A 171 15.42 -3.61 -3.20
C GLY A 171 15.79 -2.53 -4.22
N LEU A 172 14.82 -2.20 -5.09
CA LEU A 172 14.91 -1.16 -6.12
C LEU A 172 13.91 -0.05 -5.80
N SER A 173 14.35 1.20 -5.76
CA SER A 173 13.48 2.34 -5.46
C SER A 173 13.56 3.39 -6.57
N GLU A 174 12.44 3.61 -7.25
CA GLU A 174 12.23 4.62 -8.27
C GLU A 174 11.06 5.52 -7.86
N GLU A 175 10.88 6.66 -8.54
CA GLU A 175 9.80 7.59 -8.21
C GLU A 175 8.40 6.95 -8.42
N ALA A 176 8.24 6.19 -9.50
CA ALA A 176 6.96 5.59 -9.90
C ALA A 176 6.67 4.24 -9.22
N PHE A 177 7.70 3.54 -8.75
CA PHE A 177 7.55 2.22 -8.17
C PHE A 177 8.74 1.83 -7.30
N GLU A 178 8.53 0.83 -6.46
CA GLU A 178 9.54 0.26 -5.59
C GLU A 178 9.40 -1.27 -5.61
N VAL A 179 10.52 -1.98 -5.58
CA VAL A 179 10.58 -3.41 -5.33
C VAL A 179 11.29 -3.58 -4.00
N ASP A 180 10.55 -3.85 -2.93
CA ASP A 180 11.07 -3.96 -1.57
C ASP A 180 11.44 -5.42 -1.26
N VAL A 181 12.56 -5.61 -0.57
CA VAL A 181 13.01 -6.90 -0.07
C VAL A 181 13.05 -6.81 1.45
N ASN A 182 12.13 -7.50 2.11
CA ASN A 182 12.00 -7.38 3.56
C ASN A 182 13.07 -8.19 4.32
N HIS A 183 13.06 -8.12 5.64
CA HIS A 183 14.07 -8.80 6.49
C HIS A 183 14.00 -10.33 6.46
N SER A 184 12.95 -10.89 5.86
CA SER A 184 12.76 -12.32 5.62
C SER A 184 13.08 -12.70 4.16
N ASP A 185 13.72 -11.78 3.41
CA ASP A 185 13.97 -11.88 1.97
C ASP A 185 12.69 -11.99 1.11
N GLU A 186 11.51 -11.65 1.66
CA GLU A 186 10.27 -11.65 0.87
C GLU A 186 10.22 -10.38 0.02
N VAL A 187 9.97 -10.58 -1.27
CA VAL A 187 9.90 -9.52 -2.26
C VAL A 187 8.47 -9.00 -2.40
N SER A 188 8.30 -7.68 -2.44
CA SER A 188 7.04 -7.03 -2.80
C SER A 188 7.26 -5.96 -3.86
N VAL A 189 6.24 -5.71 -4.70
CA VAL A 189 6.27 -4.68 -5.74
C VAL A 189 5.23 -3.62 -5.40
N ASN A 190 5.69 -2.42 -5.09
CA ASN A 190 4.88 -1.25 -4.80
C ASN A 190 4.80 -0.34 -6.03
N ALA A 191 3.60 0.03 -6.44
CA ALA A 191 3.34 0.98 -7.51
C ALA A 191 2.77 2.27 -6.93
N ASN A 192 3.47 3.40 -7.13
CA ASN A 192 3.16 4.70 -6.54
C ASN A 192 2.07 5.45 -7.36
N THR A 193 0.95 4.78 -7.59
CA THR A 193 -0.14 5.20 -8.49
C THR A 193 -1.03 6.31 -7.93
N ARG A 194 -0.83 6.71 -6.68
CA ARG A 194 -1.53 7.85 -6.08
C ARG A 194 -1.11 9.17 -6.71
N ASP A 195 0.19 9.40 -6.77
CA ASP A 195 0.78 10.69 -7.14
C ASP A 195 1.42 10.67 -8.54
N GLN A 196 1.61 9.48 -9.11
CA GLN A 196 2.22 9.27 -10.42
C GLN A 196 1.20 8.79 -11.47
N GLN A 197 1.54 8.98 -12.75
CA GLN A 197 0.79 8.47 -13.90
C GLN A 197 1.75 7.82 -14.89
N ASN A 198 1.23 6.89 -15.70
CA ASN A 198 2.03 6.07 -16.61
C ASN A 198 3.03 5.19 -15.87
N VAL A 199 2.65 4.70 -14.68
CA VAL A 199 3.52 3.86 -13.83
C VAL A 199 3.94 2.57 -14.56
N LEU A 200 3.05 1.97 -15.38
CA LEU A 200 3.43 0.82 -16.22
C LEU A 200 4.56 1.15 -17.21
N GLU A 201 4.57 2.34 -17.80
CA GLU A 201 5.65 2.75 -18.71
C GLU A 201 6.96 2.91 -17.93
N ALA A 202 6.91 3.52 -16.74
CA ALA A 202 8.07 3.65 -15.87
C ALA A 202 8.62 2.29 -15.39
N MET A 203 7.74 1.30 -15.20
CA MET A 203 8.09 -0.09 -14.90
C MET A 203 8.61 -0.88 -16.12
N GLY A 204 8.49 -0.34 -17.35
CA GLY A 204 8.82 -1.07 -18.57
C GLY A 204 7.82 -2.16 -18.97
N LEU A 205 6.55 -2.01 -18.57
CA LEU A 205 5.46 -2.98 -18.74
C LEU A 205 4.32 -2.49 -19.67
N ALA A 206 4.46 -1.31 -20.28
CA ALA A 206 3.46 -0.69 -21.18
C ALA A 206 3.50 -1.22 -22.63
#